data_AF-A0A7J7H8M5-F1
#
_entry.id   AF-A0A7J7H8M5-F1
#
_cell.length_a   1.000
_cell.length_b   1.000
_cell.length_c   1.000
_cell.angle_alpha   90.00
_cell.angle_beta   90.00
_cell.angle_gamma   90.00
#
_symmetry.space_group_name_H-M   'P 1'
#
loop_
_entity.id
_entity.type
_entity.pdbx_description
1 polymer ?
#
loop_
_entity_poly.entity_id
_entity_poly.type
_entity_poly.pdbx_seq_one_letter_code
_entity_poly.pdbx_strand_id
1 'polypeptide(L)'
;METRINILATCVDDVYDAYGTMDELQLFTNATDRWDVNAAEQLPDYMKICFLGLFNTINEMAYATLKEHGAHILPYLKNKWRDLCECYIKEARWSYSGCMPTLEEYLGHAWTSSSIPTLLTHAYFLSTNAITKEELECIEKCDDIIKWSSMVARLADDLGTSWDEVKRGDIPKSIQIYMHETNVSAEDAKEHINYLISEA
;
A
#
# COMPACT_ATOMS: atom_id res chain seq x y z
N MET A 1 -7.18 -10.07 13.98
CA MET A 1 -7.59 -8.93 13.14
C MET A 1 -6.53 -8.61 12.11
N GLU A 2 -5.25 -8.54 12.48
CA GLU A 2 -4.15 -8.28 11.53
C GLU A 2 -4.11 -9.19 10.29
N THR A 3 -4.37 -10.48 10.44
CA THR A 3 -4.46 -11.41 9.29
C THR A 3 -5.55 -11.00 8.29
N ARG A 4 -6.68 -10.44 8.75
CA ARG A 4 -7.75 -9.93 7.85
C ARG A 4 -7.26 -8.71 7.08
N ILE A 5 -6.47 -7.84 7.71
CA ILE A 5 -5.91 -6.64 7.07
C ILE A 5 -4.92 -7.02 5.98
N ASN A 6 -4.04 -7.98 6.26
CA ASN A 6 -3.11 -8.51 5.25
C ASN A 6 -3.85 -9.07 4.03
N ILE A 7 -4.88 -9.90 4.26
CA ILE A 7 -5.69 -10.46 3.17
C ILE A 7 -6.37 -9.34 2.37
N LEU A 8 -6.92 -8.33 3.03
CA LEU A 8 -7.54 -7.19 2.35
C LEU A 8 -6.52 -6.39 1.54
N ALA A 9 -5.31 -6.17 2.07
CA ALA A 9 -4.25 -5.47 1.35
C ALA A 9 -3.89 -6.21 0.07
N THR A 10 -3.68 -7.53 0.14
CA THR A 10 -3.44 -8.38 -1.04
C THR A 10 -4.61 -8.35 -2.02
N CYS A 11 -5.86 -8.45 -1.56
CA CYS A 11 -7.01 -8.39 -2.46
C CYS A 11 -7.16 -7.02 -3.15
N VAL A 12 -6.77 -5.93 -2.49
CA VAL A 12 -6.78 -4.60 -3.09
C VAL A 12 -5.63 -4.48 -4.09
N ASP A 13 -4.43 -4.95 -3.75
CA ASP A 13 -3.27 -5.02 -4.64
C ASP A 13 -3.61 -5.71 -5.97
N ASP A 14 -4.14 -6.95 -5.91
CA ASP A 14 -4.59 -7.74 -7.05
C ASP A 14 -5.61 -6.98 -7.93
N VAL A 15 -6.49 -6.19 -7.30
CA VAL A 15 -7.47 -5.38 -8.03
C VAL A 15 -6.76 -4.35 -8.91
N TYR A 16 -5.66 -3.74 -8.45
CA TYR A 16 -4.93 -2.70 -9.19
C TYR A 16 -3.93 -3.23 -10.22
N ASP A 17 -3.21 -4.30 -9.93
CA ASP A 17 -2.09 -4.77 -10.76
C ASP A 17 -2.47 -5.89 -11.75
N ALA A 18 -3.56 -6.64 -11.48
CA ALA A 18 -3.92 -7.83 -12.25
C ALA A 18 -5.33 -7.79 -12.88
N TYR A 19 -6.34 -7.22 -12.20
CA TYR A 19 -7.74 -7.36 -12.62
C TYR A 19 -8.39 -6.09 -13.19
N GLY A 20 -8.16 -4.94 -12.58
CA GLY A 20 -8.92 -3.73 -12.86
C GLY A 20 -8.54 -3.02 -14.16
N THR A 21 -9.55 -2.51 -14.85
CA THR A 21 -9.33 -1.53 -15.92
C THR A 21 -9.07 -0.14 -15.34
N MET A 22 -8.31 0.72 -16.03
CA MET A 22 -7.99 2.06 -15.52
C MET A 22 -9.23 2.88 -15.07
N ASP A 23 -10.34 2.78 -15.81
CA ASP A 23 -11.60 3.45 -15.45
C ASP A 23 -12.21 2.87 -14.16
N GLU A 24 -12.18 1.54 -14.01
CA GLU A 24 -12.65 0.85 -12.79
C GLU A 24 -11.76 1.16 -11.58
N LEU A 25 -10.43 1.20 -11.77
CA LEU A 25 -9.47 1.57 -10.74
C LEU A 25 -9.73 2.99 -10.23
N GLN A 26 -10.02 3.93 -11.12
CA GLN A 26 -10.35 5.30 -10.73
C GLN A 26 -11.64 5.35 -9.89
N LEU A 27 -12.64 4.53 -10.20
CA LEU A 27 -13.86 4.41 -9.39
C LEU A 27 -13.55 3.81 -8.01
N PHE A 28 -12.71 2.76 -7.95
CA PHE A 28 -12.31 2.13 -6.69
C PHE A 28 -11.52 3.10 -5.81
N THR A 29 -10.52 3.80 -6.36
CA THR A 29 -9.76 4.83 -5.64
C THR A 29 -10.69 5.92 -5.10
N ASN A 30 -11.63 6.40 -5.93
CA ASN A 30 -12.59 7.43 -5.50
C ASN A 30 -13.53 6.94 -4.39
N ALA A 31 -13.95 5.67 -4.43
CA ALA A 31 -14.79 5.08 -3.38
C ALA A 31 -14.02 4.99 -2.05
N THR A 32 -12.74 4.60 -2.10
CA THR A 32 -11.85 4.57 -0.93
C THR A 32 -11.55 5.96 -0.39
N ASP A 33 -11.24 6.95 -1.24
CA ASP A 33 -10.95 8.32 -0.79
C ASP A 33 -12.17 8.96 -0.09
N ARG A 34 -13.35 8.87 -0.72
CA ARG A 34 -14.60 9.38 -0.15
C ARG A 34 -15.03 8.61 1.10
N TRP A 35 -14.61 7.36 1.21
CA TRP A 35 -15.01 6.42 2.25
C TRP A 35 -16.55 6.34 2.39
N ASP A 36 -17.24 6.25 1.26
CA ASP A 36 -18.71 6.28 1.15
C ASP A 36 -19.23 4.94 0.62
N VAL A 37 -20.02 4.24 1.44
CA VAL A 37 -20.58 2.93 1.08
C VAL A 37 -21.44 2.98 -0.19
N ASN A 38 -22.08 4.12 -0.47
CA ASN A 38 -22.93 4.27 -1.65
C ASN A 38 -22.11 4.38 -2.95
N ALA A 39 -20.83 4.75 -2.85
CA ALA A 39 -19.93 4.74 -4.02
C ALA A 39 -19.71 3.32 -4.55
N ALA A 40 -19.91 2.29 -3.71
CA ALA A 40 -19.80 0.89 -4.11
C ALA A 40 -20.76 0.53 -5.25
N GLU A 41 -21.92 1.19 -5.36
CA GLU A 41 -22.90 0.90 -6.42
C GLU A 41 -22.40 1.20 -7.83
N GLN A 42 -21.37 2.04 -7.95
CA GLN A 42 -20.74 2.36 -9.23
C GLN A 42 -19.65 1.36 -9.60
N LEU A 43 -19.24 0.50 -8.66
CA LEU A 43 -18.19 -0.50 -8.88
C LEU A 43 -18.76 -1.76 -9.55
N PRO A 44 -17.98 -2.43 -10.41
CA PRO A 44 -18.24 -3.80 -10.83
C PRO A 44 -18.39 -4.75 -9.63
N ASP A 45 -19.13 -5.84 -9.80
CA ASP A 45 -19.48 -6.74 -8.68
C ASP A 45 -18.27 -7.29 -7.90
N TYR A 46 -17.16 -7.61 -8.59
CA TYR A 46 -15.95 -8.13 -7.92
C TYR A 46 -15.27 -7.05 -7.05
N MET A 47 -15.15 -5.82 -7.57
CA MET A 47 -14.64 -4.67 -6.83
C MET A 47 -15.57 -4.26 -5.70
N LYS A 48 -16.88 -4.36 -5.92
CA LYS A 48 -17.89 -4.08 -4.90
C LYS A 48 -17.72 -5.01 -3.70
N ILE A 49 -17.49 -6.30 -3.92
CA ILE A 49 -17.21 -7.27 -2.84
C ILE A 49 -15.92 -6.89 -2.10
N CYS A 50 -14.84 -6.58 -2.83
CA CYS A 50 -13.56 -6.18 -2.23
C CYS A 50 -13.71 -4.91 -1.38
N PHE A 51 -14.30 -3.85 -1.94
CA PHE A 51 -14.55 -2.59 -1.25
C PHE A 51 -15.45 -2.74 -0.02
N LEU A 52 -16.55 -3.49 -0.12
CA LEU A 52 -17.43 -3.72 1.03
C LEU A 52 -16.73 -4.55 2.12
N GLY A 53 -15.89 -5.53 1.75
CA GLY A 53 -15.08 -6.29 2.69
C GLY A 53 -14.09 -5.40 3.46
N LEU A 54 -13.41 -4.50 2.73
CA LEU A 54 -12.54 -3.48 3.29
C LEU A 54 -13.32 -2.54 4.22
N PHE A 55 -14.34 -1.86 3.69
CA PHE A 55 -15.14 -0.87 4.39
C PHE A 55 -15.71 -1.44 5.69
N ASN A 56 -16.37 -2.60 5.64
CA ASN A 56 -16.97 -3.20 6.83
C ASN A 56 -15.92 -3.60 7.87
N THR A 57 -14.81 -4.21 7.45
CA THR A 57 -13.76 -4.64 8.38
C THR A 57 -13.12 -3.46 9.12
N ILE A 58 -12.83 -2.37 8.40
CA ILE A 58 -12.19 -1.19 9.01
C ILE A 58 -13.18 -0.44 9.92
N ASN A 59 -14.44 -0.30 9.51
CA ASN A 59 -15.46 0.34 10.36
C ASN A 59 -15.76 -0.50 11.62
N GLU A 60 -15.80 -1.84 11.50
CA GLU A 60 -15.94 -2.77 12.63
C GLU A 60 -14.81 -2.56 13.65
N MET A 61 -13.56 -2.53 13.17
CA MET A 61 -12.39 -2.28 14.02
C MET A 61 -12.46 -0.93 14.71
N ALA A 62 -12.72 0.14 13.96
CA ALA A 62 -12.78 1.49 14.53
C ALA A 62 -13.89 1.63 15.57
N TYR A 63 -15.04 0.97 15.34
CA TYR A 63 -16.14 0.95 16.31
C TYR A 63 -15.76 0.17 17.58
N ALA A 64 -15.10 -0.98 17.46
CA ALA A 64 -14.62 -1.75 18.60
C ALA A 64 -13.64 -0.92 19.44
N THR A 65 -12.65 -0.28 18.80
CA THR A 65 -11.69 0.59 19.48
C THR A 65 -12.36 1.79 20.17
N LEU A 66 -13.34 2.42 19.51
CA LEU A 66 -14.09 3.53 20.11
C LEU A 66 -14.87 3.06 21.35
N LYS A 67 -15.47 1.88 21.30
CA LYS A 67 -16.26 1.32 22.40
C LYS A 67 -15.39 0.92 23.60
N GLU A 68 -14.22 0.33 23.34
CA GLU A 68 -13.34 -0.21 24.39
C GLU A 68 -12.41 0.86 24.98
N HIS A 69 -11.87 1.74 24.15
CA HIS A 69 -10.84 2.71 24.54
C HIS A 69 -11.31 4.16 24.44
N GLY A 70 -12.51 4.44 23.91
CA GLY A 70 -12.99 5.81 23.71
C GLY A 70 -12.26 6.56 22.58
N ALA A 71 -11.41 5.88 21.80
CA ALA A 71 -10.57 6.47 20.78
C ALA A 71 -11.18 6.36 19.38
N HIS A 72 -11.27 7.48 18.67
CA HIS A 72 -11.81 7.53 17.31
C HIS A 72 -10.69 7.36 16.27
N ILE A 73 -10.38 6.11 15.92
CA ILE A 73 -9.24 5.77 15.04
C ILE A 73 -9.59 5.71 13.54
N LEU A 74 -10.88 5.72 13.16
CA LEU A 74 -11.31 5.62 11.76
C LEU A 74 -10.61 6.63 10.83
N PRO A 75 -10.41 7.91 11.21
CA PRO A 75 -9.73 8.87 10.34
C PRO A 75 -8.30 8.47 9.97
N TYR A 76 -7.58 7.81 10.87
CA TYR A 76 -6.20 7.36 10.65
C TYR A 76 -6.18 6.15 9.72
N LEU A 77 -7.05 5.16 9.99
CA LEU A 77 -7.14 3.95 9.17
C LEU A 77 -7.56 4.28 7.73
N LYS A 78 -8.59 5.11 7.54
CA LYS A 78 -9.05 5.49 6.20
C LYS A 78 -7.97 6.25 5.43
N ASN A 79 -7.20 7.12 6.10
CA ASN A 79 -6.12 7.87 5.46
C ASN A 79 -5.05 6.91 4.93
N LYS A 80 -4.64 5.90 5.71
CA LYS A 80 -3.66 4.90 5.23
C LYS A 80 -4.16 4.08 4.04
N TRP A 81 -5.44 3.71 4.04
CA TRP A 81 -6.02 3.01 2.88
C TRP A 81 -6.16 3.91 1.64
N ARG A 82 -6.48 5.19 1.82
CA ARG A 82 -6.46 6.18 0.73
C ARG A 82 -5.04 6.31 0.17
N ASP A 83 -4.05 6.57 1.01
CA ASP A 83 -2.66 6.77 0.58
C ASP A 83 -2.13 5.53 -0.17
N LEU A 84 -2.49 4.32 0.31
CA LEU A 84 -2.18 3.06 -0.37
C LEU A 84 -2.83 2.97 -1.77
N CYS A 85 -4.14 3.24 -1.88
CA CYS A 85 -4.84 3.23 -3.17
C CYS A 85 -4.33 4.30 -4.14
N GLU A 86 -3.93 5.47 -3.64
CA GLU A 86 -3.30 6.53 -4.45
C GLU A 86 -1.95 6.09 -5.02
N CYS A 87 -1.17 5.33 -4.26
CA CYS A 87 0.07 4.73 -4.76
C CYS A 87 -0.21 3.66 -5.82
N TYR A 88 -1.16 2.76 -5.56
CA TYR A 88 -1.52 1.72 -6.53
C TYR A 88 -2.05 2.28 -7.86
N ILE A 89 -2.93 3.29 -7.84
CA ILE A 89 -3.39 3.88 -9.11
C ILE A 89 -2.25 4.59 -9.86
N LYS A 90 -1.26 5.14 -9.15
CA LYS A 90 -0.08 5.74 -9.77
C LYS A 90 0.78 4.68 -10.47
N GLU A 91 1.04 3.56 -9.82
CA GLU A 91 1.76 2.43 -10.42
C GLU A 91 1.00 1.81 -11.60
N ALA A 92 -0.32 1.63 -11.45
CA ALA A 92 -1.17 1.18 -12.56
C ALA A 92 -1.09 2.13 -13.76
N ARG A 93 -1.04 3.45 -13.55
CA ARG A 93 -0.87 4.42 -14.66
C ARG A 93 0.46 4.27 -15.37
N TRP A 94 1.54 3.97 -14.66
CA TRP A 94 2.82 3.66 -15.28
C TRP A 94 2.76 2.38 -16.11
N SER A 95 2.14 1.32 -15.58
CA SER A 95 1.90 0.08 -16.32
C SER A 95 1.12 0.33 -17.62
N TYR A 96 -0.02 1.01 -17.51
CA TYR A 96 -0.90 1.29 -18.66
C TYR A 96 -0.27 2.19 -19.73
N SER A 97 0.55 3.16 -19.32
CA SER A 97 1.21 4.08 -20.25
C SER A 97 2.51 3.53 -20.83
N GLY A 98 3.05 2.43 -20.28
CA GLY A 98 4.39 1.93 -20.58
C GLY A 98 5.50 2.90 -20.15
N CYS A 99 5.19 3.85 -19.27
CA CYS A 99 6.15 4.82 -18.76
C CYS A 99 6.99 4.16 -17.66
N MET A 100 8.30 4.14 -17.83
CA MET A 100 9.21 3.67 -16.78
C MET A 100 9.62 4.86 -15.89
N PRO A 101 9.36 4.80 -14.57
CA PRO A 101 9.81 5.83 -13.64
C PRO A 101 11.33 5.76 -13.43
N THR A 102 11.93 6.81 -12.87
CA THR A 102 13.28 6.71 -12.29
C THR A 102 13.25 5.93 -10.98
N LEU A 103 14.41 5.44 -10.52
CA LEU A 103 14.48 4.74 -9.24
C LEU A 103 14.03 5.65 -8.08
N GLU A 104 14.41 6.92 -8.11
CA GLU A 104 13.99 7.90 -7.11
C GLU A 104 12.46 8.11 -7.12
N GLU A 105 11.85 8.27 -8.30
CA GLU A 105 10.40 8.44 -8.44
C GLU A 105 9.63 7.20 -7.97
N TYR A 106 10.14 6.01 -8.29
CA TYR A 106 9.62 4.73 -7.82
C TYR A 106 9.68 4.66 -6.30
N LEU A 107 10.89 4.72 -5.74
CA LEU A 107 11.11 4.60 -4.29
C LEU A 107 10.44 5.71 -3.48
N GLY A 108 10.16 6.88 -4.05
CA GLY A 108 9.43 7.95 -3.38
C GLY A 108 8.05 7.56 -2.86
N HIS A 109 7.42 6.53 -3.45
CA HIS A 109 6.10 6.04 -3.03
C HIS A 109 5.98 4.51 -2.94
N ALA A 110 6.94 3.74 -3.49
CA ALA A 110 6.94 2.27 -3.46
C ALA A 110 6.93 1.70 -2.03
N TRP A 111 7.55 2.40 -1.07
CA TRP A 111 7.46 2.02 0.35
C TRP A 111 6.02 2.12 0.89
N THR A 112 5.19 3.00 0.34
CA THR A 112 3.76 3.07 0.68
C THR A 112 2.95 1.99 -0.05
N SER A 113 3.19 1.76 -1.34
CA SER A 113 2.52 0.69 -2.11
C SER A 113 2.86 -0.73 -1.61
N SER A 114 3.95 -0.89 -0.85
CA SER A 114 4.25 -2.15 -0.14
C SER A 114 3.19 -2.57 0.90
N SER A 115 2.20 -1.71 1.18
CA SER A 115 1.17 -1.85 2.22
C SER A 115 1.68 -1.83 3.67
N ILE A 116 2.99 -1.90 3.90
CA ILE A 116 3.59 -1.95 5.24
C ILE A 116 3.19 -0.76 6.12
N PRO A 117 3.12 0.50 5.64
CA PRO A 117 2.64 1.59 6.48
C PRO A 117 1.20 1.40 6.96
N THR A 118 0.36 0.83 6.11
CA THR A 118 -1.03 0.47 6.45
C THR A 118 -1.03 -0.62 7.50
N LEU A 119 -0.30 -1.71 7.29
CA LEU A 119 -0.22 -2.83 8.23
C LEU A 119 0.33 -2.42 9.60
N LEU A 120 1.43 -1.67 9.64
CA LEU A 120 2.00 -1.17 10.90
C LEU A 120 1.04 -0.24 11.66
N THR A 121 0.26 0.57 10.93
CA THR A 121 -0.77 1.42 11.54
C THR A 121 -1.89 0.58 12.17
N HIS A 122 -2.35 -0.48 11.49
CA HIS A 122 -3.33 -1.42 12.07
C HIS A 122 -2.75 -2.17 13.28
N ALA A 123 -1.53 -2.69 13.16
CA ALA A 123 -0.84 -3.40 14.23
C ALA A 123 -0.68 -2.52 15.48
N TYR A 124 -0.37 -1.23 15.30
CA TYR A 124 -0.29 -0.27 16.40
C TYR A 124 -1.62 -0.17 17.17
N PHE A 125 -2.72 0.08 16.47
CA PHE A 125 -4.03 0.20 17.13
C PHE A 125 -4.53 -1.11 17.74
N LEU A 126 -4.15 -2.25 17.17
CA LEU A 126 -4.53 -3.56 17.70
C LEU A 126 -3.68 -4.02 18.90
N SER A 127 -2.49 -3.45 19.09
CA SER A 127 -1.56 -3.84 20.16
C SER A 127 -1.55 -2.89 21.36
N THR A 128 -2.13 -1.70 21.22
CA THR A 128 -2.07 -0.66 22.26
C THR A 128 -3.24 -0.77 23.22
N ASN A 129 -2.97 -0.96 24.52
CA ASN A 129 -3.99 -1.15 25.57
C ASN A 129 -4.77 0.12 25.94
N ALA A 130 -4.23 1.31 25.66
CA ALA A 130 -4.91 2.58 25.82
C ALA A 130 -4.44 3.49 24.69
N ILE A 131 -5.37 4.04 23.91
CA ILE A 131 -5.05 4.95 22.81
C ILE A 131 -5.41 6.36 23.28
N THR A 132 -4.39 7.10 23.68
CA THR A 132 -4.47 8.51 24.08
C THR A 132 -4.44 9.41 22.86
N LYS A 133 -4.83 10.68 23.04
CA LYS A 133 -4.79 11.66 21.95
C LYS A 133 -3.35 11.95 21.54
N GLU A 134 -2.44 11.99 22.51
CA GLU A 134 -1.01 12.19 22.31
C GLU A 134 -0.38 11.05 21.48
N GLU A 135 -0.83 9.82 21.69
CA GLU A 135 -0.44 8.64 20.91
C GLU A 135 -0.95 8.70 19.47
N LEU A 136 -2.17 9.18 19.26
CA LEU A 136 -2.72 9.43 17.93
C LEU A 136 -1.94 10.51 17.16
N GLU A 137 -1.40 11.52 17.86
CA GLU A 137 -0.51 12.51 17.25
C GLU A 137 0.91 11.95 17.04
N CYS A 138 1.34 10.95 17.81
CA CYS A 138 2.64 10.31 17.66
C CYS A 138 2.70 9.40 16.43
N ILE A 139 1.60 8.75 16.04
CA ILE A 139 1.60 7.90 14.84
C ILE A 139 1.94 8.69 13.57
N GLU A 140 1.55 9.97 13.53
CA GLU A 140 1.91 10.93 12.47
C GLU A 140 3.35 11.45 12.61
N LYS A 141 3.99 11.26 13.77
CA LYS A 141 5.39 11.66 14.04
C LYS A 141 6.36 10.49 13.90
N CYS A 142 5.88 9.25 13.87
CA CYS A 142 6.67 8.04 13.66
C CYS A 142 6.98 7.77 12.17
N ASP A 143 6.87 8.79 11.33
CA ASP A 143 7.01 8.69 9.88
C ASP A 143 8.34 8.05 9.45
N ASP A 144 9.46 8.38 10.10
CA ASP A 144 10.76 7.81 9.72
C ASP A 144 10.83 6.29 10.01
N ILE A 145 10.38 5.84 11.18
CA ILE A 145 10.42 4.40 11.53
C ILE A 145 9.53 3.61 10.57
N ILE A 146 8.32 4.11 10.29
CA ILE A 146 7.40 3.49 9.36
C ILE A 146 7.99 3.49 7.95
N LYS A 147 8.54 4.62 7.51
CA LYS A 147 9.14 4.77 6.18
C LYS A 147 10.30 3.80 5.98
N TRP A 148 11.28 3.77 6.88
CA TRP A 148 12.47 2.93 6.70
C TRP A 148 12.16 1.44 6.83
N SER A 149 11.30 1.04 7.77
CA SER A 149 10.84 -0.36 7.85
C SER A 149 10.09 -0.79 6.58
N SER A 150 9.26 0.10 6.02
CA SER A 150 8.55 -0.16 4.76
C SER A 150 9.48 -0.15 3.55
N MET A 151 10.52 0.68 3.55
CA MET A 151 11.54 0.69 2.50
C MET A 151 12.30 -0.63 2.48
N VAL A 152 12.77 -1.11 3.63
CA VAL A 152 13.44 -2.41 3.75
C VAL A 152 12.54 -3.53 3.22
N ALA A 153 11.27 -3.54 3.63
CA ALA A 153 10.32 -4.54 3.18
C ALA A 153 10.07 -4.48 1.66
N ARG A 154 9.87 -3.28 1.09
CA ARG A 154 9.69 -3.08 -0.37
C ARG A 154 10.90 -3.56 -1.17
N LEU A 155 12.10 -3.19 -0.75
CA LEU A 155 13.33 -3.59 -1.47
C LEU A 155 13.59 -5.10 -1.34
N ALA A 156 13.31 -5.69 -0.17
CA ALA A 156 13.40 -7.14 0.00
C ALA A 156 12.37 -7.89 -0.87
N ASP A 157 11.15 -7.36 -0.99
CA ASP A 157 10.12 -7.90 -1.87
C ASP A 157 10.55 -7.80 -3.34
N ASP A 158 11.01 -6.64 -3.81
CA ASP A 158 11.54 -6.44 -5.16
C ASP A 158 12.65 -7.44 -5.53
N LEU A 159 13.58 -7.68 -4.61
CA LEU A 159 14.65 -8.67 -4.77
C LEU A 159 14.10 -10.09 -4.96
N GLY A 160 12.97 -10.40 -4.32
CA GLY A 160 12.34 -11.73 -4.31
C GLY A 160 11.36 -11.98 -5.46
N THR A 161 10.61 -10.97 -5.91
CA THR A 161 9.40 -11.17 -6.74
C THR A 161 9.51 -10.56 -8.15
N SER A 162 10.34 -9.53 -8.34
CA SER A 162 10.30 -8.66 -9.53
C SER A 162 10.34 -9.37 -10.88
N TRP A 163 11.11 -10.45 -11.01
CA TRP A 163 11.21 -11.17 -12.28
C TRP A 163 9.93 -11.91 -12.67
N ASP A 164 9.20 -12.44 -11.69
CA ASP A 164 7.96 -13.18 -11.96
C ASP A 164 6.78 -12.22 -12.13
N GLU A 165 6.79 -11.08 -11.43
CA GLU A 165 5.82 -9.99 -11.61
C GLU A 165 5.91 -9.37 -13.01
N VAL A 166 7.12 -9.01 -13.45
CA VAL A 166 7.34 -8.45 -14.79
C VAL A 166 6.91 -9.43 -15.89
N LYS A 167 7.13 -10.74 -15.70
CA LYS A 167 6.64 -11.76 -16.65
C LYS A 167 5.12 -11.82 -16.75
N ARG A 168 4.41 -11.45 -15.68
CA ARG A 168 2.94 -11.42 -15.62
C ARG A 168 2.35 -10.12 -16.16
N GLY A 169 3.18 -9.12 -16.47
CA GLY A 169 2.76 -7.85 -17.05
C GLY A 169 2.75 -6.68 -16.07
N ASP A 170 3.32 -6.86 -14.87
CA ASP A 170 3.49 -5.78 -13.90
C ASP A 170 4.61 -4.81 -14.32
N ILE A 171 4.66 -3.64 -13.68
CA ILE A 171 5.70 -2.63 -13.88
C ILE A 171 7.08 -3.18 -13.48
N PRO A 172 8.15 -2.69 -14.14
CA PRO A 172 9.52 -2.83 -13.64
C PRO A 172 9.60 -2.39 -12.17
N LYS A 173 10.23 -3.19 -11.32
CA LYS A 173 10.51 -2.86 -9.92
C LYS A 173 11.92 -2.26 -9.77
N SER A 174 12.39 -2.04 -8.54
CA SER A 174 13.67 -1.34 -8.29
C SER A 174 14.87 -1.92 -9.05
N ILE A 175 15.00 -3.24 -9.16
CA ILE A 175 16.10 -3.88 -9.90
C ILE A 175 16.06 -3.47 -11.38
N GLN A 176 14.93 -3.68 -12.06
CA GLN A 176 14.82 -3.43 -13.50
C GLN A 176 14.88 -1.93 -13.82
N ILE A 177 14.33 -1.09 -12.95
CA ILE A 177 14.43 0.37 -13.08
C ILE A 177 15.89 0.80 -12.99
N TYR A 178 16.62 0.35 -11.97
CA TYR A 178 18.03 0.72 -11.79
C TYR A 178 18.93 0.20 -12.92
N MET A 179 18.69 -1.03 -13.38
CA MET A 179 19.36 -1.59 -14.56
C MET A 179 19.19 -0.69 -15.78
N HIS A 180 17.96 -0.22 -16.03
CA HIS A 180 17.65 0.64 -17.17
C HIS A 180 18.26 2.04 -17.03
N GLU A 181 18.17 2.63 -15.84
CA GLU A 181 18.65 3.99 -15.58
C GLU A 181 20.17 4.11 -15.67
N THR A 182 20.90 3.08 -15.21
CA THR A 182 22.37 3.11 -15.12
C THR A 182 23.07 2.21 -16.13
N ASN A 183 22.33 1.44 -16.91
CA ASN A 183 22.82 0.50 -17.92
C ASN A 183 23.82 -0.53 -17.35
N VAL A 184 23.49 -1.10 -16.18
CA VAL A 184 24.28 -2.11 -15.46
C VAL A 184 23.66 -3.50 -15.55
N SER A 185 24.41 -4.52 -15.11
CA SER A 185 23.92 -5.91 -15.06
C SER A 185 22.85 -6.10 -13.98
N ALA A 186 22.09 -7.20 -14.05
CA ALA A 186 21.12 -7.55 -13.02
C ALA A 186 21.80 -7.85 -11.68
N GLU A 187 23.00 -8.41 -11.70
CA GLU A 187 23.83 -8.66 -10.53
C GLU A 187 24.25 -7.36 -9.85
N ASP A 188 24.78 -6.39 -10.61
CA ASP A 188 25.18 -5.08 -10.08
C ASP A 188 23.97 -4.31 -9.51
N ALA A 189 22.82 -4.39 -10.20
CA ALA A 189 21.60 -3.77 -9.72
C ALA A 189 21.11 -4.41 -8.41
N LYS A 190 21.14 -5.74 -8.28
CA LYS A 190 20.82 -6.42 -7.02
C LYS A 190 21.78 -6.03 -5.89
N GLU A 191 23.07 -5.88 -6.19
CA GLU A 191 24.04 -5.40 -5.20
C GLU A 191 23.70 -3.98 -4.73
N HIS A 192 23.35 -3.08 -5.66
CA HIS A 192 22.89 -1.73 -5.31
C HIS A 192 21.63 -1.74 -4.44
N ILE A 193 20.63 -2.57 -4.77
CA ILE A 193 19.41 -2.68 -3.96
C ILE A 193 19.70 -3.24 -2.56
N ASN A 194 20.60 -4.22 -2.42
CA ASN A 194 21.05 -4.71 -1.10
C ASN A 194 21.79 -3.62 -0.31
N TYR A 195 22.58 -2.78 -0.99
CA TYR A 195 23.20 -1.62 -0.35
C TYR A 195 22.15 -0.64 0.17
N LEU A 196 21.12 -0.30 -0.61
CA LEU A 196 20.02 0.56 -0.14
C LEU A 196 19.29 -0.02 1.07
N ILE A 197 19.11 -1.34 1.16
CA ILE A 197 18.56 -2.00 2.35
C ILE A 197 19.47 -1.80 3.57
N SER A 198 20.79 -1.83 3.39
CA SER A 198 21.73 -1.66 4.51
C SER A 198 21.83 -0.23 5.04
N GLU A 199 21.41 0.76 4.23
CA GLU A 199 21.42 2.18 4.60
C GLU A 199 20.10 2.66 5.23
N ALA A 200 19.03 1.85 5.13
CA ALA A 200 17.69 2.14 5.68
C ALA A 200 17.59 1.79 7.17
#